data_AF-A0AAU2NSW3-F1
#
_entry.id   AF-A0AAU2NSW3-F1
#
_cell.length_a   1.000
_cell.length_b   1.000
_cell.length_c   1.000
_cell.angle_alpha   90.00
_cell.angle_beta   90.00
_cell.angle_gamma   90.00
#
_symmetry.space_group_name_H-M   'P 1'
#
loop_
_entity.id
_entity.type
_entity.pdbx_description
1 polymer ?
#
loop_
_entity_poly.entity_id
_entity_poly.type
_entity_poly.pdbx_seq_one_letter_code
_entity_poly.pdbx_strand_id
1 'polypeptide(L)'
;MTSSLLPPWLPDWEDAVEIAGRIDADSLRELVGELLDLVFTEDTVFLDSLPESLESALVSPLNILAEIYEGDASPTELVVASRLVRRAAIPYVNDGPEELKVLIETLPE
;
A
#
# COMPACT_ATOMS: atom_id res chain seq x y z
N MET A 1 -9.53 23.12 -1.43
CA MET A 1 -10.18 21.81 -1.44
C MET A 1 -9.21 20.87 -2.10
N THR A 2 -8.40 20.17 -1.32
CA THR A 2 -7.55 19.10 -1.81
C THR A 2 -8.48 17.99 -2.29
N SER A 3 -8.46 17.69 -3.58
CA SER A 3 -9.20 16.57 -4.13
C SER A 3 -8.50 15.30 -3.67
N SER A 4 -9.19 14.43 -2.95
CA SER A 4 -8.68 13.10 -2.60
C SER A 4 -8.25 12.37 -3.87
N LEU A 5 -7.05 11.79 -3.86
CA LEU A 5 -6.53 10.98 -4.98
C LEU A 5 -7.33 9.68 -5.14
N LEU A 6 -7.92 9.20 -4.05
CA LEU A 6 -8.70 7.96 -4.03
C LEU A 6 -10.20 8.26 -4.11
N PRO A 7 -10.95 7.62 -5.04
CA PRO A 7 -12.38 7.80 -5.14
C PRO A 7 -13.10 7.22 -3.91
N PRO A 8 -14.11 7.92 -3.34
CA PRO A 8 -14.76 7.53 -2.09
C PRO A 8 -15.67 6.29 -2.21
N TRP A 9 -15.88 5.77 -3.43
CA TRP A 9 -16.67 4.57 -3.69
C TRP A 9 -15.82 3.29 -3.76
N LEU A 10 -14.50 3.37 -3.53
CA LEU A 10 -13.70 2.16 -3.35
C LEU A 10 -14.14 1.43 -2.08
N PRO A 11 -14.23 0.09 -2.09
CA PRO A 11 -14.57 -0.67 -0.89
C PRO A 11 -13.53 -0.49 0.22
N ASP A 12 -12.30 -0.12 -0.13
CA ASP A 12 -11.21 0.15 0.83
C ASP A 12 -11.51 1.35 1.77
N TRP A 13 -12.54 2.15 1.46
CA TRP A 13 -13.07 3.20 2.35
C TRP A 13 -13.98 2.68 3.46
N GLU A 14 -14.52 1.46 3.35
CA GLU A 14 -15.42 0.88 4.34
C GLU A 14 -14.72 0.82 5.71
N ASP A 15 -15.28 1.50 6.70
CA ASP A 15 -14.72 1.66 8.05
C ASP A 15 -13.31 2.27 8.13
N ALA A 16 -12.76 2.83 7.04
CA ALA A 16 -11.39 3.36 7.01
C ALA A 16 -11.16 4.48 8.02
N VAL A 17 -12.17 5.33 8.27
CA VAL A 17 -12.11 6.40 9.27
C VAL A 17 -12.00 5.83 10.68
N GLU A 18 -12.75 4.77 10.97
CA GLU A 18 -12.73 4.10 12.27
C GLU A 18 -11.38 3.42 12.52
N ILE A 19 -10.86 2.76 11.49
CA ILE A 19 -9.56 2.08 11.53
C ILE A 19 -8.43 3.10 11.66
N ALA A 20 -8.46 4.19 10.90
CA ALA A 20 -7.50 5.28 11.04
C ALA A 20 -7.54 5.93 12.43
N GLY A 21 -8.69 5.91 13.12
CA GLY A 21 -8.81 6.36 14.51
C GLY A 21 -8.30 5.37 15.56
N ARG A 22 -8.03 4.11 15.19
CA ARG A 22 -7.55 3.03 16.08
C ARG A 22 -6.09 2.67 15.84
N ILE A 23 -5.63 2.76 14.59
CA ILE A 23 -4.26 2.47 14.19
C ILE A 23 -3.37 3.63 14.60
N ASP A 24 -2.17 3.32 15.09
CA ASP A 24 -1.13 4.32 15.26
C ASP A 24 -0.63 4.77 13.89
N ALA A 25 -0.90 6.03 13.55
CA ALA A 25 -0.60 6.59 12.23
C ALA A 25 0.90 6.64 11.95
N ASP A 26 1.74 6.79 12.99
CA ASP A 26 3.19 6.79 12.85
C ASP A 26 3.68 5.37 12.52
N SER A 27 3.22 4.35 13.25
CA SER A 27 3.51 2.95 12.93
C SER A 27 3.08 2.55 11.50
N LEU A 28 1.90 3.01 11.05
CA LEU A 28 1.46 2.73 9.67
C LEU A 28 2.35 3.44 8.64
N ARG A 29 2.77 4.67 8.91
CA ARG A 29 3.72 5.38 8.03
C ARG A 29 5.06 4.67 7.98
N GLU A 30 5.59 4.20 9.10
CA GLU A 30 6.84 3.42 9.14
C GLU A 30 6.71 2.15 8.28
N LEU A 31 5.65 1.37 8.47
CA LEU A 31 5.40 0.16 7.68
C LEU A 31 5.29 0.45 6.17
N VAL A 32 4.57 1.52 5.80
CA VAL A 32 4.44 1.94 4.40
C VAL A 32 5.80 2.40 3.85
N GLY A 33 6.58 3.13 4.64
CA GLY A 33 7.94 3.53 4.30
C GLY A 33 8.83 2.33 4.00
N GLU A 34 8.83 1.31 4.88
CA GLU A 34 9.58 0.07 4.66
C GLU A 34 9.17 -0.65 3.38
N LEU A 35 7.87 -0.72 3.08
CA LEU A 35 7.37 -1.31 1.84
C LEU A 35 7.80 -0.53 0.61
N LEU A 36 7.69 0.80 0.64
CA LEU A 36 8.09 1.66 -0.47
C LEU A 36 9.60 1.62 -0.69
N ASP A 37 10.39 1.62 0.38
CA ASP A 37 11.84 1.49 0.31
C ASP A 37 12.24 0.14 -0.30
N LEU A 38 11.56 -0.95 0.03
CA LEU A 38 11.81 -2.28 -0.55
C LEU A 38 11.54 -2.32 -2.06
N VAL A 39 10.42 -1.74 -2.50
CA VAL A 39 9.95 -1.87 -3.89
C VAL A 39 10.50 -0.80 -4.83
N PHE A 40 10.80 0.41 -4.32
CA PHE A 40 11.34 1.54 -5.08
C PHE A 40 12.83 1.80 -4.82
N THR A 41 13.60 0.78 -4.39
CA THR A 41 15.06 0.89 -4.28
C THR A 41 15.67 1.50 -5.55
N GLU A 42 16.73 2.31 -5.40
CA GLU A 42 17.39 3.03 -6.52
C GLU A 42 17.80 2.11 -7.69
N ASP A 43 18.00 0.82 -7.41
CA ASP A 43 18.01 -0.24 -8.41
C ASP A 43 16.57 -0.76 -8.60
N THR A 44 15.88 -0.35 -9.65
CA THR A 44 14.49 -0.74 -10.03
C THR A 44 14.26 -2.26 -10.21
N VAL A 45 15.24 -3.08 -9.82
CA VAL A 45 15.32 -4.53 -9.97
C VAL A 45 14.27 -5.26 -9.13
N PHE A 46 13.78 -4.68 -8.02
CA PHE A 46 12.90 -5.44 -7.13
C PHE A 46 11.58 -5.79 -7.79
N LEU A 47 10.80 -4.80 -8.24
CA LEU A 47 9.51 -5.03 -8.92
C LEU A 47 9.68 -5.85 -10.19
N ASP A 48 10.70 -5.53 -11.01
CA ASP A 48 11.02 -6.23 -12.25
C ASP A 48 11.44 -7.70 -12.04
N SER A 49 11.81 -8.08 -10.80
CA SER A 49 12.18 -9.46 -10.43
C SER A 49 11.01 -10.31 -9.94
N LEU A 50 9.84 -9.69 -9.71
CA LEU A 50 8.66 -10.39 -9.24
C LEU A 50 8.03 -11.23 -10.36
N PRO A 51 7.21 -12.24 -10.02
CA PRO A 51 6.33 -12.87 -10.99
C PRO A 51 5.43 -11.84 -11.67
N GLU A 52 5.26 -11.94 -12.99
CA GLU A 52 4.49 -10.98 -13.82
C GLU A 52 3.10 -10.66 -13.23
N SER A 53 2.41 -11.65 -12.67
CA SER A 53 1.10 -11.46 -12.05
C SER A 53 1.14 -10.61 -10.78
N LEU A 54 2.19 -10.77 -9.97
CA LEU A 54 2.37 -10.01 -8.73
C LEU A 54 2.88 -8.59 -9.04
N GLU A 55 3.84 -8.46 -9.94
CA GLU A 55 4.32 -7.18 -10.45
C GLU A 55 3.14 -6.34 -11.00
N SER A 56 2.39 -6.91 -11.94
CA SER A 56 1.25 -6.23 -12.56
C SER A 56 0.17 -5.82 -11.56
N ALA A 57 -0.06 -6.64 -10.53
CA ALA A 57 -1.00 -6.32 -9.46
C ALA A 57 -0.51 -5.18 -8.55
N LEU A 58 0.80 -5.01 -8.39
CA LEU A 58 1.40 -4.08 -7.43
C LEU A 58 1.74 -2.71 -8.01
N VAL A 59 2.14 -2.61 -9.28
CA VAL A 59 2.66 -1.36 -9.87
C VAL A 59 1.72 -0.17 -9.65
N SER A 60 0.44 -0.30 -10.00
CA SER A 60 -0.50 0.82 -9.87
C SER A 60 -0.86 1.15 -8.42
N PRO A 61 -1.22 0.17 -7.56
CA PRO A 61 -1.46 0.43 -6.13
C PRO A 61 -0.27 1.03 -5.39
N LEU A 62 0.96 0.59 -5.66
CA LEU A 62 2.17 1.12 -5.01
C LEU A 62 2.46 2.56 -5.44
N ASN A 63 2.25 2.91 -6.72
CA ASN A 63 2.39 4.30 -7.17
C ASN A 63 1.39 5.23 -6.45
N ILE A 64 0.14 4.78 -6.27
CA ILE A 64 -0.87 5.55 -5.54
C ILE A 64 -0.49 5.68 -4.06
N LEU A 65 -0.01 4.59 -3.45
CA LEU A 65 0.45 4.60 -2.06
C LEU A 65 1.65 5.55 -1.87
N ALA A 66 2.61 5.55 -2.81
CA ALA A 66 3.75 6.46 -2.81
C ALA A 66 3.31 7.92 -2.87
N GLU A 67 2.40 8.28 -3.79
CA GLU A 67 1.89 9.65 -3.91
C GLU A 67 1.18 10.12 -2.63
N ILE A 68 0.43 9.22 -1.98
CA ILE A 68 -0.25 9.48 -0.71
C ILE A 68 0.74 9.59 0.45
N TYR A 69 1.78 8.76 0.46
CA TYR A 69 2.81 8.73 1.50
C TYR A 69 3.70 9.99 1.47
N GLU A 70 4.12 10.42 0.28
CA GLU A 70 4.91 11.64 0.08
C GLU A 70 4.09 12.94 0.28
N GLY A 71 2.77 12.85 0.09
CA GLY A 71 1.85 13.97 0.24
C GLY A 71 1.43 14.25 1.69
N ASP A 72 0.66 15.33 1.86
CA ASP A 72 0.02 15.69 3.14
C ASP A 72 -1.35 14.98 3.30
N ALA A 73 -1.39 13.70 2.94
CA ALA A 73 -2.62 12.91 2.95
C ALA A 73 -3.07 12.60 4.38
N SER A 74 -4.38 12.48 4.55
CA SER A 74 -4.98 12.11 5.84
C SER A 74 -4.62 10.68 6.22
N PRO A 75 -4.58 10.33 7.53
CA PRO A 75 -4.40 8.95 7.97
C PRO A 75 -5.41 7.97 7.35
N THR A 76 -6.64 8.44 7.10
CA THR A 76 -7.66 7.65 6.41
C THR A 76 -7.26 7.31 4.97
N GLU A 77 -6.75 8.28 4.21
CA GLU A 77 -6.28 8.02 2.84
C GLU A 77 -5.10 7.05 2.83
N LEU A 78 -4.20 7.14 3.81
CA LEU A 78 -3.11 6.18 3.96
C LEU A 78 -3.61 4.76 4.25
N VAL A 79 -4.64 4.60 5.09
CA VAL A 79 -5.29 3.31 5.33
C VAL A 79 -5.93 2.76 4.04
N VAL A 80 -6.66 3.59 3.31
CA VAL A 80 -7.34 3.19 2.06
C VAL A 80 -6.32 2.77 1.00
N ALA A 81 -5.22 3.52 0.85
CA ALA A 81 -4.14 3.18 -0.08
C ALA A 81 -3.44 1.88 0.30
N SER A 82 -3.18 1.67 1.59
CA SER A 82 -2.56 0.44 2.10
C SER A 82 -3.44 -0.78 1.84
N ARG A 83 -4.76 -0.66 2.08
CA ARG A 83 -5.74 -1.71 1.77
C ARG A 83 -5.80 -2.03 0.29
N LEU A 84 -5.72 -1.01 -0.57
CA LEU A 84 -5.71 -1.19 -2.01
C LEU A 84 -4.51 -2.05 -2.45
N VAL A 85 -3.32 -1.76 -1.92
CA VAL A 85 -2.09 -2.54 -2.15
C VAL A 85 -2.27 -3.97 -1.66
N ARG A 86 -2.72 -4.14 -0.41
CA ARG A 86 -2.93 -5.47 0.18
C ARG A 86 -3.91 -6.31 -0.65
N ARG A 87 -5.08 -5.77 -0.95
CA ARG A 87 -6.11 -6.45 -1.72
C ARG A 87 -5.64 -6.86 -3.12
N ALA A 88 -4.85 -6.02 -3.78
CA ALA A 88 -4.31 -6.32 -5.09
C ALA A 88 -3.27 -7.46 -5.06
N ALA A 89 -2.39 -7.47 -4.05
CA ALA A 89 -1.29 -8.42 -3.95
C ALA A 89 -1.66 -9.76 -3.33
N ILE A 90 -2.60 -9.81 -2.38
CA ILE A 90 -2.95 -11.03 -1.61
C ILE A 90 -3.19 -12.29 -2.49
N PRO A 91 -3.86 -12.21 -3.66
CA PRO A 91 -4.03 -13.38 -4.52
C PRO A 91 -2.74 -13.98 -5.06
N TYR A 92 -1.65 -13.21 -5.12
CA TYR A 92 -0.38 -13.55 -5.77
C TYR A 92 0.82 -13.54 -4.83
N VAL A 93 0.67 -13.02 -3.62
CA VAL A 93 1.80 -12.74 -2.70
C VAL A 93 2.58 -13.98 -2.28
N ASN A 94 1.96 -15.16 -2.31
CA ASN A 94 2.62 -16.44 -1.98
C ASN A 94 3.65 -16.89 -3.04
N ASP A 95 3.61 -16.31 -4.25
CA ASP A 95 4.59 -16.58 -5.30
C ASP A 95 5.77 -15.60 -5.26
N GLY A 96 5.72 -14.59 -4.37
CA GLY A 96 6.73 -13.55 -4.21
C GLY A 96 7.76 -13.84 -3.11
N PRO A 97 8.72 -12.91 -2.92
CA PRO A 97 9.67 -12.95 -1.81
C PRO A 97 8.95 -12.87 -0.45
N GLU A 98 9.45 -13.64 0.53
CA GLU A 98 8.86 -13.69 1.89
C GLU A 98 8.82 -12.31 2.56
N GLU A 99 9.83 -11.48 2.34
CA GLU A 99 9.91 -10.12 2.90
C GLU A 99 8.75 -9.23 2.42
N LEU A 100 8.48 -9.25 1.10
CA LEU A 100 7.33 -8.54 0.52
C LEU A 100 6.02 -9.09 1.07
N LYS A 101 5.91 -10.41 1.21
CA LYS A 101 4.72 -11.05 1.76
C LYS A 101 4.41 -10.58 3.18
N VAL A 102 5.40 -10.57 4.05
CA VAL A 102 5.22 -10.11 5.44
C VAL A 102 4.73 -8.67 5.49
N LEU A 103 5.31 -7.78 4.69
CA LEU A 103 4.90 -6.37 4.64
C LEU A 103 3.45 -6.24 4.13
N ILE A 104 3.10 -6.92 3.04
CA ILE A 104 1.75 -6.91 2.46
C ILE A 104 0.70 -7.46 3.44
N GLU A 105 0.98 -8.55 4.15
CA GLU A 105 0.07 -9.15 5.12
C GLU A 105 -0.10 -8.29 6.39
N THR A 106 0.87 -7.42 6.69
CA THR A 106 0.83 -6.51 7.85
C THR A 106 0.03 -5.23 7.57
N LEU A 107 -0.16 -4.85 6.29
CA LEU A 107 -1.02 -3.72 5.93
C LEU A 107 -2.46 -3.93 6.44
N PRO A 108 -3.24 -2.87 6.71
CA PRO A 108 -4.63 -2.99 7.16
C PRO A 108 -5.51 -3.80 6.19
N GLU A 109 -6.43 -4.62 6.74
CA GLU A 109 -7.55 -5.24 6.00
C GLU A 109 -8.63 -4.23 5.72
#